data_AF-A0A183PYU3-F1
#
_entry.id   AF-A0A183PYU3-F1
#
_cell.length_a   1.000
_cell.length_b   1.000
_cell.length_c   1.000
_cell.angle_alpha   90.00
_cell.angle_beta   90.00
_cell.angle_gamma   90.00
#
_symmetry.space_group_name_H-M   'P 1'
#
loop_
_entity.id
_entity.type
_entity.pdbx_description
1 polymer ?
#
loop_
_entity_poly.entity_id
_entity_poly.type
_entity_poly.pdbx_seq_one_letter_code
_entity_poly.pdbx_strand_id
1 'polypeptide(L)'
;MQGGGMDQAASVLAVENNALMIEFTKPFVTVSPIQLPSDMVFVIAHSGVHARKAATSYYNERVAECRLAAKILVQNSPYITEPSNYSSITPLCLSDAQKLWKAVSPDEMTRIQNDGLSIVTRYLPSGITSREKLCNLGLTSPIIEGCLTENTKTSMFHVQ
;
A
#
# COMPACT_ATOMS: atom_id res chain seq x y z
N MET A 1 2.02 15.50 3.88
CA MET A 1 2.65 14.23 3.48
C MET A 1 1.95 13.10 4.23
N GLN A 2 1.72 11.94 3.60
CA GLN A 2 1.02 10.81 4.23
C GLN A 2 1.91 9.57 4.34
N GLY A 3 3.01 9.70 5.10
CA GLY A 3 3.94 8.60 5.36
C GLY A 3 3.41 7.53 6.31
N GLY A 4 4.10 6.39 6.36
CA GLY A 4 3.91 5.38 7.40
C GLY A 4 4.67 5.71 8.69
N GLY A 5 4.79 4.72 9.58
CA GLY A 5 5.45 4.85 10.89
C GLY A 5 6.88 4.31 10.98
N MET A 6 7.46 3.83 9.87
CA MET A 6 8.74 3.11 9.86
C MET A 6 9.89 3.99 10.39
N ASP A 7 10.04 5.20 9.86
CA ASP A 7 11.16 6.09 10.20
C ASP A 7 11.13 6.48 11.69
N GLN A 8 9.93 6.76 12.21
CA GLN A 8 9.72 7.11 13.61
C GLN A 8 9.98 5.92 14.54
N ALA A 9 9.46 4.73 14.18
CA ALA A 9 9.68 3.51 14.94
C ALA A 9 11.17 3.15 14.98
N ALA A 10 11.86 3.21 13.84
CA ALA A 10 13.30 2.96 13.79
C ALA A 10 14.10 3.96 14.62
N SER A 11 13.74 5.25 14.57
CA SER A 11 14.44 6.28 15.33
C SER A 11 14.29 6.13 16.85
N VAL A 12 13.18 5.59 17.33
CA VAL A 12 12.87 5.49 18.77
C VAL A 12 13.24 4.13 19.35
N LEU A 13 13.15 3.06 18.57
CA LEU A 13 13.23 1.67 19.04
C LEU A 13 14.49 0.94 18.54
N ALA A 14 15.46 1.66 17.97
CA ALA A 14 16.73 1.08 17.54
C ALA A 14 17.52 0.46 18.69
N VAL A 15 18.14 -0.68 18.39
CA VAL A 15 19.06 -1.39 19.28
C VAL A 15 20.42 -1.44 18.59
N GLU A 16 21.49 -1.14 19.33
CA GLU A 16 22.85 -1.16 18.82
C GLU A 16 23.18 -2.50 18.15
N ASN A 17 23.91 -2.46 17.04
CA ASN A 17 24.35 -3.63 16.27
C ASN A 17 23.23 -4.54 15.74
N ASN A 18 21.99 -4.04 15.66
CA ASN A 18 20.84 -4.77 15.15
C ASN A 18 20.13 -3.99 14.04
N ALA A 19 19.64 -4.72 13.03
CA ALA A 19 18.53 -4.25 12.22
C ALA A 19 17.21 -4.43 12.98
N LEU A 20 16.12 -3.87 12.46
CA LEU A 20 14.80 -4.00 13.08
C LEU A 20 13.81 -4.63 12.10
N MET A 21 13.11 -5.67 12.53
CA MET A 21 11.84 -6.09 11.94
C MET A 21 10.72 -5.30 12.62
N ILE A 22 10.07 -4.42 11.85
CA ILE A 22 8.99 -3.55 12.35
C ILE A 22 7.67 -3.99 11.75
N GLU A 23 6.76 -4.46 12.60
CA GLU A 23 5.45 -4.97 12.19
C GLU A 23 4.33 -4.02 12.63
N PHE A 24 3.54 -3.56 11.67
CA PHE A 24 2.38 -2.68 11.92
C PHE A 24 1.09 -3.50 11.92
N THR A 25 0.70 -4.01 13.09
CA THR A 25 -0.53 -4.78 13.30
C THR A 25 -1.56 -3.93 14.03
N LYS A 26 -2.34 -3.12 13.29
CA LYS A 26 -3.34 -2.18 13.84
C LYS A 26 -4.10 -2.77 15.06
N PRO A 27 -4.03 -2.16 16.26
CA PRO A 27 -3.43 -0.85 16.60
C PRO A 27 -1.96 -0.88 17.06
N PHE A 28 -1.32 -2.05 17.08
CA PHE A 28 0.01 -2.27 17.65
C PHE A 28 1.14 -2.06 16.65
N VAL A 29 2.31 -1.75 17.20
CA VAL A 29 3.61 -1.77 16.50
C VAL A 29 4.51 -2.71 17.29
N THR A 30 4.95 -3.78 16.66
CA THR A 30 5.90 -4.74 17.24
C THR A 30 7.26 -4.51 16.59
N VAL A 31 8.32 -4.44 17.40
CA VAL A 31 9.70 -4.30 16.92
C VAL A 31 10.54 -5.45 17.46
N SER A 32 11.14 -6.20 16.55
CA SER A 32 12.03 -7.31 16.86
C SER A 32 13.44 -6.97 16.34
N PRO A 33 14.46 -6.86 17.22
CA PRO A 33 15.84 -6.69 16.79
C PRO A 33 16.32 -7.93 16.01
N ILE A 34 17.04 -7.70 14.92
CA ILE A 34 17.60 -8.73 14.05
C ILE A 34 19.10 -8.52 13.98
N GLN A 35 19.85 -9.49 14.52
CA GLN A 35 21.31 -9.47 14.48
C GLN A 35 21.78 -9.57 13.02
N LEU A 36 22.60 -8.61 12.59
CA LEU A 36 23.21 -8.65 11.27
C LEU A 36 24.35 -9.68 11.22
N PRO A 37 24.62 -10.31 10.06
CA PRO A 37 25.79 -11.17 9.89
C PRO A 37 27.08 -10.43 10.21
N SER A 38 27.97 -11.04 11.00
CA SER A 38 29.20 -10.41 11.50
C SER A 38 30.28 -10.24 10.42
N ASP A 39 30.16 -10.95 9.32
CA ASP A 39 31.06 -10.93 8.17
C ASP A 39 30.57 -10.04 7.03
N MET A 40 29.53 -9.23 7.28
CA MET A 40 28.94 -8.32 6.30
C MET A 40 28.98 -6.87 6.74
N VAL A 41 29.09 -5.97 5.75
CA VAL A 41 29.02 -4.52 5.96
C VAL A 41 27.96 -3.92 5.05
N PHE A 42 27.17 -2.99 5.59
CA PHE A 42 26.24 -2.17 4.80
C PHE A 42 26.93 -0.85 4.46
N VAL A 43 27.09 -0.57 3.17
CA VAL A 43 27.66 0.69 2.68
C VAL A 43 26.55 1.55 2.11
N ILE A 44 26.44 2.79 2.62
CA ILE A 44 25.46 3.77 2.15
C ILE A 44 26.19 4.76 1.22
N ALA A 45 25.82 4.78 -0.06
CA ALA A 45 26.33 5.74 -1.05
C ALA A 45 25.22 6.73 -1.44
N HIS A 46 25.42 8.02 -1.18
CA HIS A 46 24.45 9.06 -1.51
C HIS A 46 24.49 9.39 -3.01
N SER A 47 23.34 9.40 -3.69
CA SER A 47 23.24 9.59 -5.15
C SER A 47 23.59 11.00 -5.65
N GLY A 48 23.64 11.98 -4.74
CA GLY A 48 23.83 13.40 -5.07
C GLY A 48 22.54 14.11 -5.49
N VAL A 49 21.41 13.40 -5.58
CA VAL A 49 20.11 13.95 -6.01
C VAL A 49 19.20 14.15 -4.80
N HIS A 50 18.70 15.38 -4.61
CA HIS A 50 17.78 15.70 -3.52
C HIS A 50 16.31 15.52 -3.91
N ALA A 51 15.65 14.52 -3.35
CA ALA A 51 14.20 14.35 -3.45
C ALA A 51 13.48 14.92 -2.22
N ARG A 52 12.87 16.10 -2.35
CA ARG A 52 12.13 16.76 -1.26
C ARG A 52 10.70 16.21 -1.19
N LYS A 53 10.51 15.08 -0.50
CA LYS A 53 9.21 14.39 -0.37
C LYS A 53 8.03 15.30 0.00
N ALA A 54 8.25 16.33 0.81
CA ALA A 54 7.19 17.25 1.25
C ALA A 54 6.83 18.32 0.21
N ALA A 55 7.74 18.60 -0.72
CA ALA A 55 7.60 19.67 -1.71
C ALA A 55 6.95 19.19 -3.02
N THR A 56 6.85 17.87 -3.22
CA THR A 56 6.31 17.25 -4.45
C THR A 56 5.16 16.30 -4.11
N SER A 57 4.28 16.02 -5.08
CA SER A 57 3.17 15.08 -4.95
C SER A 57 3.58 13.61 -5.04
N TYR A 58 4.71 13.29 -5.67
CA TYR A 58 5.11 11.93 -6.06
C TYR A 58 4.93 10.86 -4.98
N TYR A 59 5.31 11.17 -3.73
CA TYR A 59 5.13 10.22 -2.62
C TYR A 59 3.65 9.96 -2.32
N ASN A 60 2.84 11.02 -2.22
CA ASN A 60 1.42 10.90 -1.93
C ASN A 60 0.64 10.29 -3.10
N GLU A 61 1.10 10.45 -4.35
CA GLU A 61 0.50 9.78 -5.51
C GLU A 61 0.55 8.26 -5.33
N ARG A 62 1.70 7.70 -4.95
CA ARG A 62 1.81 6.26 -4.66
C ARG A 62 0.93 5.83 -3.49
N VAL A 63 0.79 6.66 -2.46
CA VAL A 63 -0.12 6.38 -1.33
C VAL A 63 -1.58 6.34 -1.79
N ALA A 64 -2.00 7.29 -2.63
CA ALA A 64 -3.34 7.34 -3.16
C ALA A 64 -3.64 6.14 -4.07
N GLU A 65 -2.71 5.76 -4.95
CA GLU A 65 -2.83 4.58 -5.81
C GLU A 65 -2.98 3.29 -5.00
N CYS A 66 -2.17 3.09 -3.96
CA CYS A 66 -2.29 1.92 -3.08
C CYS A 66 -3.66 1.85 -2.37
N ARG A 67 -4.26 3.00 -2.01
CA ARG A 67 -5.61 3.03 -1.42
C ARG A 67 -6.69 2.70 -2.43
N LEU A 68 -6.59 3.26 -3.64
CA LEU A 68 -7.50 2.95 -4.74
C LEU A 68 -7.44 1.45 -5.07
N ALA A 69 -6.23 0.90 -5.20
CA ALA A 69 -6.00 -0.52 -5.42
C ALA A 69 -6.60 -1.38 -4.29
N ALA A 70 -6.36 -1.02 -3.03
CA ALA A 70 -6.95 -1.72 -1.90
C ALA A 70 -8.48 -1.70 -1.93
N LYS A 71 -9.10 -0.56 -2.28
CA LYS A 71 -10.56 -0.45 -2.43
C LYS A 71 -11.08 -1.37 -3.54
N ILE A 72 -10.40 -1.41 -4.69
CA ILE A 72 -10.78 -2.25 -5.83
C ILE A 72 -10.64 -3.74 -5.49
N LEU A 73 -9.57 -4.14 -4.81
CA LEU A 73 -9.39 -5.52 -4.39
C LEU A 73 -10.43 -5.92 -3.34
N VAL A 74 -10.71 -5.04 -2.38
CA VAL A 74 -11.68 -5.32 -1.31
C VAL A 74 -13.07 -5.53 -1.90
N GLN A 75 -13.60 -4.59 -2.69
CA GLN A 75 -14.96 -4.70 -3.25
C GLN A 75 -15.19 -5.95 -4.12
N ASN A 76 -14.14 -6.52 -4.69
CA ASN A 76 -14.20 -7.71 -5.54
C ASN A 76 -13.92 -9.01 -4.77
N SER A 77 -13.68 -8.94 -3.46
CA SER A 77 -13.48 -10.15 -2.64
C SER A 77 -14.78 -10.95 -2.53
N PRO A 78 -14.77 -12.26 -2.81
CA PRO A 78 -15.96 -13.12 -2.71
C PRO A 78 -16.41 -13.32 -1.25
N TYR A 79 -15.61 -12.89 -0.28
CA TYR A 79 -15.92 -13.00 1.14
C TYR A 79 -16.65 -11.78 1.70
N ILE A 80 -16.90 -10.74 0.89
CA ILE A 80 -17.80 -9.64 1.28
C ILE A 80 -19.24 -10.08 1.10
N THR A 81 -19.97 -10.17 2.21
CA THR A 81 -21.41 -10.48 2.20
C THR A 81 -22.29 -9.24 2.30
N GLU A 82 -21.75 -8.09 2.74
CA GLU A 82 -22.48 -6.82 2.89
C GLU A 82 -21.57 -5.63 2.53
N PRO A 83 -21.90 -4.83 1.48
CA PRO A 83 -21.11 -3.68 1.04
C PRO A 83 -20.95 -2.56 2.10
N SER A 84 -21.86 -2.53 3.08
CA SER A 84 -21.96 -1.51 4.13
C SER A 84 -20.85 -1.59 5.19
N ASN A 85 -20.20 -2.75 5.36
CA ASN A 85 -19.21 -2.95 6.43
C ASN A 85 -17.80 -2.40 6.12
N TYR A 86 -17.47 -2.12 4.85
CA TYR A 86 -16.14 -1.60 4.47
C TYR A 86 -16.17 -0.18 3.86
N SER A 87 -17.37 0.39 3.74
CA SER A 87 -17.63 1.67 3.07
C SER A 87 -17.57 2.90 3.97
N SER A 88 -17.37 2.76 5.29
CA SER A 88 -17.29 3.90 6.22
C SER A 88 -15.91 4.04 6.87
N ILE A 89 -14.95 4.50 6.06
CA ILE A 89 -13.83 5.35 6.49
C ILE A 89 -12.94 4.75 7.60
N THR A 90 -12.10 3.79 7.22
CA THR A 90 -10.74 3.67 7.73
C THR A 90 -9.78 3.58 6.54
N PRO A 91 -8.54 4.09 6.63
CA PRO A 91 -7.59 3.94 5.54
C PRO A 91 -7.25 2.46 5.37
N LEU A 92 -7.87 1.86 4.35
CA LEU A 92 -7.54 0.52 3.88
C LEU A 92 -6.17 0.56 3.21
N CYS A 93 -5.32 -0.40 3.55
CA CYS A 93 -4.08 -0.66 2.84
C CYS A 93 -4.14 -2.02 2.12
N LEU A 94 -3.13 -2.30 1.31
CA LEU A 94 -3.03 -3.57 0.57
C LEU A 94 -2.98 -4.79 1.50
N SER A 95 -2.42 -4.65 2.71
CA SER A 95 -2.45 -5.74 3.71
C SER A 95 -3.88 -6.04 4.19
N ASP A 96 -4.74 -5.02 4.32
CA ASP A 96 -6.15 -5.23 4.66
C ASP A 96 -6.88 -5.99 3.54
N ALA A 97 -6.57 -5.67 2.28
CA ALA A 97 -7.08 -6.41 1.12
C ALA A 97 -6.64 -7.88 1.18
N GLN A 98 -5.35 -8.17 1.35
CA GLN A 98 -4.86 -9.56 1.46
C GLN A 98 -5.60 -10.35 2.54
N LYS A 99 -5.77 -9.79 3.73
CA LYS A 99 -6.50 -10.44 4.84
C LYS A 99 -7.95 -10.73 4.46
N LEU A 100 -8.62 -9.80 3.77
CA LEU A 100 -10.00 -9.99 3.34
C LEU A 100 -10.16 -11.07 2.28
N TRP A 101 -9.16 -11.23 1.42
CA TRP A 101 -9.06 -12.34 0.46
C TRP A 101 -8.68 -13.67 1.13
N LYS A 102 -8.49 -13.68 2.45
CA LYS A 102 -8.02 -14.84 3.24
C LYS A 102 -6.69 -15.40 2.72
N ALA A 103 -5.90 -14.56 2.05
CA ALA A 103 -4.60 -14.93 1.53
C ALA A 103 -3.57 -14.94 2.68
N VAL A 104 -2.89 -16.07 2.84
CA VAL A 104 -1.91 -16.29 3.92
C VAL A 104 -0.66 -15.44 3.70
N SER A 105 -0.33 -15.15 2.44
CA SER A 105 0.83 -14.34 2.05
C SER A 105 0.52 -13.43 0.86
N PRO A 106 1.34 -12.38 0.62
CA PRO A 106 1.23 -11.58 -0.59
C PRO A 106 1.38 -12.40 -1.88
N ASP A 107 2.14 -13.51 -1.86
CA ASP A 107 2.32 -14.38 -3.02
C ASP A 107 1.00 -14.96 -3.52
N GLU A 108 0.10 -15.34 -2.62
CA GLU A 108 -1.22 -15.87 -3.00
C GLU A 108 -2.10 -14.84 -3.73
N MET A 109 -1.86 -13.53 -3.49
CA MET A 109 -2.55 -12.45 -4.21
C MET A 109 -2.04 -12.31 -5.66
N THR A 110 -0.76 -12.57 -5.89
CA THR A 110 -0.07 -12.36 -7.17
C THR A 110 0.18 -13.63 -7.97
N ARG A 111 -0.01 -14.80 -7.36
CA ARG A 111 0.18 -16.10 -8.01
C ARG A 111 -0.82 -16.27 -9.15
N ILE A 112 -0.30 -16.62 -10.32
CA ILE A 112 -1.11 -16.88 -11.51
C ILE A 112 -1.91 -18.17 -11.30
N GLN A 113 -3.21 -18.10 -11.56
CA GLN A 113 -4.13 -19.23 -11.50
C GLN A 113 -4.24 -19.92 -12.86
N ASN A 114 -5.00 -21.02 -12.93
CA ASN A 114 -5.14 -21.83 -14.15
C ASN A 114 -5.68 -21.08 -15.37
N ASP A 115 -6.39 -19.97 -15.17
CA ASP A 115 -6.90 -19.11 -16.24
C ASP A 115 -5.90 -18.03 -16.69
N GLY A 116 -4.66 -18.07 -16.20
CA GLY A 116 -3.59 -17.15 -16.57
C GLY A 116 -3.62 -15.81 -15.82
N LEU A 117 -4.52 -15.64 -14.85
CA LEU A 117 -4.63 -14.41 -14.06
C LEU A 117 -4.40 -14.68 -12.56
N SER A 118 -3.80 -13.70 -11.88
CA SER A 118 -3.78 -13.62 -10.41
C SER A 118 -4.99 -12.86 -9.89
N ILE A 119 -5.21 -12.85 -8.56
CA ILE A 119 -6.24 -12.00 -7.95
C ILE A 119 -5.97 -10.53 -8.31
N VAL A 120 -4.73 -10.07 -8.19
CA VAL A 120 -4.35 -8.68 -8.50
C VAL A 120 -4.63 -8.37 -9.97
N THR A 121 -4.07 -9.13 -10.90
CA THR A 121 -4.20 -8.82 -12.34
C THR A 121 -5.62 -9.01 -12.89
N ARG A 122 -6.46 -9.80 -12.21
CA ARG A 122 -7.88 -9.96 -12.57
C ARG A 122 -8.69 -8.69 -12.30
N TYR A 123 -8.40 -7.97 -11.21
CA TYR A 123 -9.20 -6.81 -10.78
C TYR A 123 -8.48 -5.47 -10.91
N LEU A 124 -7.15 -5.48 -11.07
CA LEU A 124 -6.31 -4.31 -11.30
C LEU A 124 -5.58 -4.46 -12.64
N PRO A 125 -6.27 -4.20 -13.77
CA PRO A 125 -5.61 -4.15 -15.07
C PRO A 125 -4.63 -2.97 -15.12
N SER A 126 -3.60 -3.09 -15.95
CA SER A 126 -2.63 -2.01 -16.15
C SER A 126 -3.24 -0.80 -16.88
N GLY A 127 -2.63 0.37 -16.71
CA GLY A 127 -3.00 1.57 -17.47
C GLY A 127 -4.26 2.29 -16.95
N ILE A 128 -4.59 2.13 -15.66
CA ILE A 128 -5.63 2.91 -15.00
C ILE A 128 -5.08 4.31 -14.70
N THR A 129 -5.47 5.27 -15.54
CA THR A 129 -4.97 6.65 -15.48
C THR A 129 -6.02 7.73 -15.35
N SER A 130 -7.30 7.36 -15.34
CA SER A 130 -8.41 8.30 -15.25
C SER A 130 -9.44 7.88 -14.21
N ARG A 131 -10.17 8.87 -13.68
CA ARG A 131 -11.31 8.65 -12.79
C ARG A 131 -12.40 7.82 -13.46
N GLU A 132 -12.62 8.03 -14.76
CA GLU A 132 -13.56 7.24 -15.54
C GLU A 132 -13.20 5.74 -15.53
N LYS A 133 -11.92 5.40 -15.73
CA LYS A 133 -11.47 4.00 -15.62
C LYS A 133 -11.66 3.44 -14.21
N LEU A 134 -11.43 4.23 -13.17
CA LEU A 134 -11.71 3.82 -11.78
C LEU A 134 -13.21 3.60 -11.53
N CYS A 135 -14.08 4.43 -12.11
CA CYS A 135 -15.52 4.25 -12.07
C CYS A 135 -15.97 2.98 -12.80
N ASN A 136 -15.37 2.68 -13.96
CA ASN A 136 -15.62 1.45 -14.70
C ASN A 136 -15.19 0.20 -13.93
N LEU A 137 -14.26 0.34 -12.98
CA LEU A 137 -13.87 -0.70 -12.04
C LEU A 137 -14.76 -0.74 -10.78
N GLY A 138 -15.85 0.02 -10.73
CA GLY A 138 -16.86 -0.04 -9.66
C GLY A 138 -16.66 0.97 -8.52
N LEU A 139 -15.63 1.83 -8.57
CA LEU A 139 -15.47 2.87 -7.55
C LEU A 139 -16.42 4.05 -7.79
N THR A 140 -17.03 4.56 -6.72
CA THR A 140 -17.83 5.80 -6.80
C THR A 140 -16.94 7.03 -6.61
N SER A 141 -17.35 8.18 -7.14
CA SER A 141 -16.59 9.43 -6.98
C SER A 141 -16.27 9.78 -5.52
N PRO A 142 -17.18 9.63 -4.53
CA PRO A 142 -16.84 9.86 -3.13
C PRO A 142 -15.73 8.94 -2.60
N ILE A 143 -15.70 7.67 -3.03
CA ILE A 143 -14.65 6.72 -2.64
C ILE A 143 -13.31 7.11 -3.28
N ILE A 144 -13.32 7.48 -4.56
CA ILE A 144 -12.13 7.93 -5.27
C ILE A 144 -11.55 9.15 -4.56
N GLU A 145 -12.33 10.21 -4.38
CA GLU A 145 -11.88 11.45 -3.76
C GLU A 145 -11.42 11.24 -2.30
N GLY A 146 -12.04 10.33 -1.55
CA GLY A 146 -11.59 9.94 -0.22
C GLY A 146 -10.23 9.23 -0.17
N CYS A 147 -9.75 8.68 -1.29
CA CYS A 147 -8.40 8.10 -1.38
C CYS A 147 -7.34 9.15 -1.71
N LEU A 148 -7.74 10.29 -2.29
CA LEU A 148 -6.87 11.36 -2.74
C LEU A 148 -6.54 12.35 -1.62
N THR A 149 -5.48 13.12 -1.82
CA THR A 149 -5.08 14.25 -0.98
C THR A 149 -5.07 15.52 -1.82
N GLU A 150 -5.07 16.70 -1.18
CA GLU A 150 -5.07 17.99 -1.90
C GLU A 150 -3.97 18.06 -2.97
N ASN A 151 -2.76 17.59 -2.66
CA ASN A 151 -1.65 17.61 -3.60
C ASN A 151 -1.62 16.42 -4.58
N THR A 152 -2.65 15.57 -4.62
CA THR A 152 -2.80 14.51 -5.61
C THR A 152 -4.07 14.64 -6.45
N LYS A 153 -5.02 15.51 -6.08
CA LYS A 153 -6.30 15.68 -6.80
C LYS A 153 -6.13 16.06 -8.28
N THR A 154 -5.09 16.83 -8.60
CA THR A 154 -4.79 17.32 -9.95
C THR A 154 -3.78 16.46 -10.70
N SER A 155 -3.21 15.44 -10.06
CA SER A 155 -2.22 14.56 -10.67
C SER A 155 -2.87 13.49 -11.55
N MET A 156 -2.18 13.06 -12.60
CA MET A 156 -2.50 11.78 -13.24
C MET A 156 -2.13 10.65 -12.29
N PHE A 157 -3.02 9.67 -12.14
CA PHE A 157 -2.74 8.45 -11.38
C PHE A 157 -2.22 7.37 -12.33
N HIS A 158 -1.44 6.45 -11.81
CA HIS A 158 -1.03 5.22 -12.49
C HIS A 158 -1.24 4.07 -11.53
N VAL A 159 -2.49 3.63 -11.40
CA VAL A 159 -2.78 2.40 -10.64
C VAL A 159 -2.30 1.24 -11.51
N GLN A 160 -1.29 0.51 -10.99
CA GLN A 160 -0.59 -0.60 -11.63
C GLN A 160 -0.56 -1.80 -10.69
#